data_AF-A0A8H7D796-F1
#
_entry.id   AF-A0A8H7D796-F1
#
_cell.length_a   1.000
_cell.length_b   1.000
_cell.length_c   1.000
_cell.angle_alpha   90.00
_cell.angle_beta   90.00
_cell.angle_gamma   90.00
#
_symmetry.space_group_name_H-M   'P 1'
#
loop_
_entity.id
_entity.type
_entity.pdbx_description
1 polymer ?
#
loop_
_entity_poly.entity_id
_entity_poly.type
_entity_poly.pdbx_seq_one_letter_code
_entity_poly.pdbx_strand_id
1 'polypeptide(L)'
;MSSNDSTTKNPTRVAAGLKATLARDNVSDEAKASAAQRLENMGVATTTTDDIDQPHNSHSLGGYKATLTNESTSSKAKAHAREILEAAGYTVTGDEHSDTDEHRTRVLAGYKAALHNPRVSDEAKQHAREYLKEHDTQ
;
A
#
# COMPACT_ATOMS: atom_id res chain seq x y z
N MET A 1 11.79 -43.13 8.23
CA MET A 1 11.06 -42.41 9.29
C MET A 1 11.58 -40.98 9.31
N SER A 2 10.65 -40.01 9.25
CA SER A 2 10.75 -38.61 9.73
C SER A 2 11.84 -37.67 9.16
N SER A 3 11.58 -36.41 8.79
CA SER A 3 10.35 -35.61 8.67
C SER A 3 10.67 -34.34 7.89
N ASN A 4 9.71 -33.95 7.05
CA ASN A 4 9.53 -32.72 6.28
C ASN A 4 10.40 -31.49 6.63
N ASP A 5 11.22 -31.12 5.66
CA ASP A 5 11.28 -29.81 5.00
C ASP A 5 10.56 -28.65 5.71
N SER A 6 11.36 -27.88 6.45
CA SER A 6 11.01 -26.58 7.02
C SER A 6 10.83 -25.55 5.92
N THR A 7 9.72 -25.63 5.16
CA THR A 7 9.23 -24.52 4.34
C THR A 7 9.14 -23.29 5.23
N THR A 8 9.81 -22.21 4.82
CA THR A 8 9.90 -20.87 5.42
C THR A 8 8.51 -20.31 5.79
N LYS A 9 7.94 -20.73 6.92
CA LYS A 9 6.63 -20.25 7.38
C LYS A 9 6.84 -18.95 8.13
N ASN A 10 6.14 -17.90 7.70
CA ASN A 10 6.16 -16.60 8.37
C ASN A 10 5.66 -16.76 9.82
N PRO A 11 6.50 -16.49 10.83
CA PRO A 11 6.17 -16.76 12.24
C PRO A 11 4.93 -16.00 12.71
N THR A 12 4.71 -14.80 12.17
CA THR A 12 3.50 -13.99 12.39
C THR A 12 2.21 -14.69 11.94
N ARG A 13 2.22 -15.33 10.76
CA ARG A 13 1.05 -16.07 10.26
C ARG A 13 0.79 -17.34 11.06
N VAL A 14 1.85 -18.02 11.49
CA VAL A 14 1.74 -19.22 12.34
C VAL A 14 1.14 -18.83 13.69
N ALA A 15 1.62 -17.75 14.31
CA ALA A 15 1.07 -17.24 15.56
C ALA A 15 -0.39 -16.82 15.43
N ALA A 16 -0.77 -16.12 14.35
CA ALA A 16 -2.16 -15.73 14.10
C ALA A 16 -3.09 -16.95 13.99
N GLY A 17 -2.66 -18.00 13.29
CA GLY A 17 -3.41 -19.25 13.18
C GLY A 17 -3.60 -19.94 14.53
N LEU A 18 -2.55 -20.02 15.35
CA LEU A 18 -2.63 -20.60 16.70
C LEU A 18 -3.53 -19.76 17.62
N LYS A 19 -3.48 -18.43 17.53
CA LYS A 19 -4.40 -17.55 18.28
C LYS A 19 -5.86 -17.78 17.88
N ALA A 20 -6.12 -17.98 16.59
CA ALA A 20 -7.46 -18.32 16.11
C ALA A 20 -7.95 -19.67 16.66
N THR A 21 -7.06 -20.65 16.83
CA THR A 21 -7.45 -21.93 17.46
C THR A 21 -7.85 -21.78 18.93
N LEU A 22 -7.22 -20.86 19.67
CA LEU A 22 -7.58 -20.55 21.04
C LEU A 22 -8.97 -19.89 21.16
N ALA A 23 -9.33 -19.05 20.18
CA ALA A 23 -10.57 -18.27 20.18
C ALA A 23 -11.82 -19.06 19.71
N ARG A 24 -11.65 -20.28 19.19
CA ARG A 24 -12.77 -21.07 18.64
C ARG A 24 -13.37 -22.00 19.69
N ASP A 25 -14.69 -22.04 19.73
CA ASP A 25 -15.43 -22.89 20.69
C ASP A 25 -15.50 -24.36 20.27
N ASN A 26 -15.28 -24.66 18.98
CA ASN A 26 -15.32 -26.01 18.42
C ASN A 26 -13.97 -26.73 18.39
N VAL A 27 -13.00 -26.25 19.16
CA VAL A 27 -11.65 -26.82 19.25
C VAL A 27 -11.50 -27.47 20.63
N SER A 28 -10.90 -28.66 20.67
CA SER A 28 -10.68 -29.39 21.92
C SER A 28 -9.69 -28.66 22.84
N ASP A 29 -9.85 -28.86 24.16
CA ASP A 29 -8.99 -28.24 25.16
C ASP A 29 -7.53 -28.66 25.00
N GLU A 30 -7.27 -29.90 24.59
CA GLU A 30 -5.92 -30.40 24.28
C GLU A 30 -5.28 -29.66 23.09
N ALA A 31 -6.06 -29.37 22.05
CA ALA A 31 -5.60 -28.60 20.90
C ALA A 31 -5.34 -27.14 21.26
N LYS A 32 -6.17 -26.55 22.13
CA LYS A 32 -5.94 -25.20 22.68
C LYS A 32 -4.68 -25.14 23.54
N ALA A 33 -4.47 -26.10 24.43
CA ALA A 33 -3.26 -26.19 25.26
C ALA A 33 -1.99 -26.30 24.41
N SER A 34 -2.02 -27.15 23.38
CA SER A 34 -0.91 -27.30 22.43
C SER A 34 -0.63 -26.00 21.65
N ALA A 35 -1.68 -25.27 21.27
CA ALA A 35 -1.54 -24.00 20.57
C ALA A 35 -0.95 -22.90 21.47
N ALA A 36 -1.37 -22.84 22.73
CA ALA A 36 -0.83 -21.94 23.74
C ALA A 36 0.67 -22.21 23.98
N GLN A 37 1.05 -23.47 24.18
CA GLN A 37 2.45 -23.85 24.37
C GLN A 37 3.31 -23.54 23.15
N ARG A 38 2.78 -23.72 21.93
CA ARG A 38 3.49 -23.34 20.70
C ARG A 38 3.67 -21.83 20.57
N LEU A 39 2.70 -21.02 20.99
CA LEU A 39 2.82 -19.56 21.00
C LEU A 39 3.90 -19.10 21.99
N GLU A 40 3.95 -19.73 23.16
CA GLU A 40 4.97 -19.47 24.18
C GLU A 40 6.37 -19.88 23.71
N ASN A 41 6.51 -21.08 23.13
CA ASN A 41 7.78 -21.54 22.55
C ASN A 41 8.29 -20.65 21.40
N MET A 42 7.39 -20.00 20.66
CA MET A 42 7.76 -19.05 19.61
C MET A 42 8.18 -17.68 20.17
N GLY A 43 8.17 -17.49 21.50
CA GLY A 43 8.48 -16.21 22.12
C GLY A 43 7.48 -15.11 21.76
N VAL A 44 6.30 -15.48 21.26
CA VAL A 44 5.17 -14.55 21.06
C VAL A 44 4.49 -14.34 22.40
N ALA A 45 5.29 -13.91 23.38
CA ALA A 45 4.81 -13.38 24.63
C ALA A 45 4.14 -12.06 24.29
N THR A 46 2.82 -12.12 24.12
CA THR A 46 1.94 -10.95 24.28
C THR A 46 2.48 -9.71 23.57
N THR A 47 2.79 -9.82 22.28
CA THR A 47 2.62 -8.66 21.41
C THR A 47 1.12 -8.47 21.35
N THR A 48 0.66 -7.70 22.33
CA THR A 48 -0.66 -7.14 22.45
C THR A 48 -1.06 -6.68 21.05
N THR A 49 -2.33 -6.79 20.76
CA THR A 49 -2.98 -6.31 19.54
C THR A 49 -2.77 -4.83 19.23
N ASP A 50 -1.91 -4.14 19.99
CA ASP A 50 -1.46 -2.76 19.85
C ASP A 50 -0.20 -2.62 18.97
N ASP A 51 0.60 -3.69 18.78
CA ASP A 51 1.76 -3.71 17.86
C ASP A 51 1.39 -4.22 16.45
N ILE A 52 0.12 -4.10 16.06
CA ILE A 52 -0.32 -4.14 14.65
C ILE A 52 -0.51 -2.70 14.14
N ASP A 53 0.26 -1.76 14.69
CA ASP A 53 0.48 -0.49 14.01
C ASP A 53 1.64 -0.64 13.02
N GLN A 54 1.29 -0.48 11.74
CA GLN A 54 2.10 -0.53 10.52
C GLN A 54 2.54 -1.91 9.95
N PRO A 55 2.22 -2.26 8.67
CA PRO A 55 1.65 -1.46 7.57
C PRO A 55 0.45 -2.16 6.88
N HIS A 56 -0.77 -1.95 7.39
CA HIS A 56 -2.01 -2.21 6.62
C HIS A 56 -2.84 -0.94 6.36
N ASN A 57 -2.49 0.19 6.95
CA ASN A 57 -3.15 1.48 6.70
C ASN A 57 -2.90 2.01 5.28
N SER A 58 -1.71 1.78 4.70
CA SER A 58 -1.39 2.35 3.37
C SER A 58 -2.33 1.84 2.26
N HIS A 59 -2.84 0.60 2.36
CA HIS A 59 -3.80 0.06 1.40
C HIS A 59 -5.24 0.54 1.69
N SER A 60 -5.63 0.58 2.96
CA SER A 60 -6.95 1.09 3.38
C SER A 60 -7.14 2.57 3.01
N LEU A 61 -6.11 3.39 3.23
CA LEU A 61 -6.10 4.81 2.83
C LEU A 61 -6.19 4.97 1.31
N GLY A 62 -5.53 4.10 0.53
CA GLY A 62 -5.71 4.04 -0.93
C GLY A 62 -7.15 3.75 -1.35
N GLY A 63 -7.82 2.83 -0.65
CA GLY A 63 -9.25 2.55 -0.84
C GLY A 63 -10.12 3.78 -0.55
N TYR A 64 -9.89 4.47 0.57
CA TYR A 64 -10.64 5.70 0.89
C TYR A 64 -10.42 6.81 -0.15
N LYS A 65 -9.22 6.96 -0.70
CA LYS A 65 -9.00 7.88 -1.84
C LYS A 65 -9.82 7.49 -3.06
N ALA A 66 -9.86 6.21 -3.41
CA ALA A 66 -10.67 5.72 -4.53
C ALA A 66 -12.17 5.97 -4.31
N THR A 67 -12.65 5.89 -3.06
CA THR A 67 -14.05 6.24 -2.77
C THR A 67 -14.36 7.71 -2.99
N LEU A 68 -13.40 8.62 -2.77
CA LEU A 68 -13.60 10.05 -3.02
C LEU A 68 -13.73 10.36 -4.52
N THR A 69 -12.92 9.71 -5.35
CA THR A 69 -12.89 9.93 -6.81
C THR A 69 -13.99 9.19 -7.56
N ASN A 70 -14.52 8.09 -7.01
CA ASN A 70 -15.59 7.34 -7.66
C ASN A 70 -16.94 8.10 -7.61
N GLU A 71 -17.50 8.42 -8.77
CA GLU A 71 -18.80 9.09 -8.94
C GLU A 71 -19.99 8.26 -8.43
N SER A 72 -19.90 6.93 -8.45
CA SER A 72 -20.97 6.02 -8.02
C SER A 72 -21.07 5.85 -6.51
N THR A 73 -20.21 6.50 -5.72
CA THR A 73 -20.24 6.39 -4.26
C THR A 73 -21.10 7.47 -3.63
N SER A 74 -21.76 7.13 -2.52
CA SER A 74 -22.65 8.06 -1.83
C SER A 74 -21.87 9.20 -1.15
N SER A 75 -22.53 10.36 -1.01
CA SER A 75 -21.99 11.51 -0.28
C SER A 75 -21.58 11.16 1.15
N LYS A 76 -22.35 10.29 1.82
CA LYS A 76 -22.03 9.78 3.17
C LYS A 76 -20.75 8.94 3.19
N ALA A 77 -20.54 8.08 2.19
CA ALA A 77 -19.32 7.29 2.07
C ALA A 77 -18.10 8.19 1.81
N LYS A 78 -18.24 9.20 0.94
CA LYS A 78 -17.19 10.19 0.68
C LYS A 78 -16.84 11.02 1.91
N ALA A 79 -17.82 11.45 2.69
CA ALA A 79 -17.59 12.19 3.94
C ALA A 79 -16.78 11.36 4.93
N HIS A 80 -17.18 10.10 5.14
CA HIS A 80 -16.45 9.19 6.01
C HIS A 80 -15.03 8.90 5.51
N ALA A 81 -14.86 8.67 4.21
CA ALA A 81 -13.54 8.45 3.63
C ALA A 81 -12.61 9.66 3.84
N ARG A 82 -13.15 10.87 3.77
CA ARG A 82 -12.42 12.12 4.03
C ARG A 82 -11.96 12.20 5.48
N GLU A 83 -12.86 11.92 6.42
CA GLU A 83 -12.58 11.92 7.86
C GLU A 83 -11.45 10.93 8.21
N ILE A 84 -11.49 9.71 7.65
CA ILE A 84 -10.45 8.71 7.88
C ILE A 84 -9.10 9.14 7.28
N LEU A 85 -9.10 9.75 6.09
CA LEU A 85 -7.88 10.27 5.47
C LEU A 85 -7.28 11.41 6.30
N GLU A 86 -8.10 12.33 6.78
CA GLU A 86 -7.67 13.45 7.62
C GLU A 86 -7.14 12.98 8.98
N ALA A 87 -7.82 12.04 9.63
CA ALA A 87 -7.37 11.42 10.88
C ALA A 87 -6.01 10.70 10.72
N ALA A 88 -5.74 10.15 9.53
CA ALA A 88 -4.46 9.55 9.18
C ALA A 88 -3.37 10.57 8.78
N GLY A 89 -3.63 11.88 8.92
CA GLY A 89 -2.72 12.94 8.53
C GLY A 89 -2.64 13.16 7.02
N TYR A 90 -3.53 12.54 6.24
CA TYR A 90 -3.66 12.76 4.81
C TYR A 90 -4.64 13.91 4.58
N THR A 91 -4.12 15.13 4.54
CA THR A 91 -4.94 16.31 4.26
C THR A 91 -5.54 16.21 2.86
N VAL A 92 -6.83 15.90 2.77
CA VAL A 92 -7.65 16.04 1.54
C VAL A 92 -7.95 17.53 1.26
N THR A 93 -6.97 18.38 1.55
CA THR A 93 -6.91 19.78 1.12
C THR A 93 -5.80 19.86 0.08
N GLY A 94 -6.14 19.43 -1.13
CA GLY A 94 -5.56 19.96 -2.36
C GLY A 94 -4.05 20.17 -2.42
N ASP A 95 -3.26 19.10 -2.29
CA ASP A 95 -2.04 18.97 -3.12
C ASP A 95 -2.40 18.54 -4.57
N GLU A 96 -3.63 18.86 -5.00
CA GLU A 96 -4.07 18.78 -6.40
C GLU A 96 -3.46 19.91 -7.27
N HIS A 97 -2.52 20.70 -6.71
CA HIS A 97 -1.82 21.77 -7.43
C HIS A 97 -0.29 21.74 -7.35
N SER A 98 0.32 20.80 -6.63
CA SER A 98 1.76 20.52 -6.78
C SER A 98 2.03 19.50 -7.89
N ASP A 99 1.02 18.73 -8.30
CA ASP A 99 1.12 17.77 -9.40
C ASP A 99 1.35 18.46 -10.75
N THR A 100 0.79 19.65 -11.02
CA THR A 100 0.90 20.23 -12.38
C THR A 100 2.34 20.62 -12.74
N ASP A 101 3.07 21.23 -11.82
CA ASP A 101 4.46 21.64 -12.04
C ASP A 101 5.42 20.44 -11.97
N GLU A 102 5.24 19.52 -11.04
CA GLU A 102 6.03 18.29 -11.00
C GLU A 102 5.75 17.39 -12.21
N HIS A 103 4.50 17.23 -12.59
CA HIS A 103 4.08 16.49 -13.79
C HIS A 103 4.65 17.15 -15.04
N ARG A 104 4.54 18.47 -15.18
CA ARG A 104 5.16 19.22 -16.28
C ARG A 104 6.67 18.99 -16.30
N THR A 105 7.34 19.07 -15.16
CA THR A 105 8.79 18.83 -15.03
C THR A 105 9.15 17.41 -15.46
N ARG A 106 8.39 16.39 -15.03
CA ARG A 106 8.58 14.97 -15.41
C ARG A 106 8.34 14.75 -16.90
N VAL A 107 7.32 15.38 -17.48
CA VAL A 107 7.01 15.32 -18.90
C VAL A 107 8.13 15.95 -19.73
N LEU A 108 8.59 17.15 -19.37
CA LEU A 108 9.73 17.81 -20.01
C LEU A 108 11.01 16.97 -19.92
N ALA A 109 11.30 16.40 -18.75
CA ALA A 109 12.44 15.49 -18.57
C ALA A 109 12.34 14.25 -19.49
N GLY A 110 11.13 13.69 -19.65
CA GLY A 110 10.87 12.58 -20.56
C GLY A 110 11.14 12.93 -22.02
N TYR A 111 10.65 14.09 -22.49
CA TYR A 111 10.94 14.55 -23.85
C TYR A 111 12.43 14.83 -24.07
N LYS A 112 13.12 15.39 -23.07
CA LYS A 112 14.58 15.59 -23.12
C LYS A 112 15.33 14.26 -23.23
N ALA A 113 14.90 13.24 -22.47
CA ALA A 113 15.47 11.90 -22.57
C ALA A 113 15.21 11.27 -23.97
N ALA A 114 14.03 11.49 -24.55
CA ALA A 114 13.69 10.99 -25.88
C ALA A 114 14.63 11.54 -26.98
N LEU A 115 15.10 12.80 -26.85
CA LEU A 115 16.07 13.38 -27.79
C LEU A 115 17.41 12.66 -27.83
N HIS A 116 17.85 12.14 -26.69
CA HIS A 116 19.13 11.45 -26.55
C HIS A 116 19.04 9.94 -26.78
N ASN A 117 17.83 9.38 -26.86
CA ASN A 117 17.64 7.95 -27.04
C ASN A 117 17.86 7.52 -28.51
N PRO A 118 18.85 6.66 -28.81
CA PRO A 118 19.11 6.20 -30.17
C PRO A 118 17.99 5.30 -30.74
N ARG A 119 17.09 4.78 -29.89
CA ARG A 119 15.94 3.96 -30.30
C ARG A 119 14.71 4.77 -30.71
N VAL A 120 14.75 6.09 -30.56
CA VAL A 120 13.63 6.98 -30.93
C VAL A 120 13.86 7.50 -32.36
N SER A 121 12.79 7.48 -33.18
CA SER A 121 12.85 7.94 -34.57
C SER A 121 13.12 9.45 -34.67
N ASP A 122 13.58 9.89 -35.84
CA ASP A 122 13.89 11.29 -36.07
C ASP A 122 12.64 12.18 -36.05
N GLU A 123 11.48 11.70 -36.54
CA GLU A 123 10.23 12.46 -36.43
C GLU A 123 9.79 12.63 -34.97
N ALA A 124 9.90 11.58 -34.15
CA ALA A 124 9.54 11.64 -32.74
C ALA A 124 10.49 12.57 -31.95
N LYS A 125 11.77 12.62 -32.32
CA LYS A 125 12.72 13.60 -31.77
C LYS A 125 12.38 15.02 -32.20
N GLN A 126 11.93 15.23 -33.43
CA GLN A 126 11.53 16.55 -33.90
C GLN A 126 10.32 17.07 -33.10
N HIS A 127 9.30 16.24 -32.92
CA HIS A 127 8.15 16.57 -32.07
C HIS A 127 8.56 16.86 -30.61
N ALA A 128 9.46 16.05 -30.04
CA ALA A 128 9.99 16.29 -28.70
C ALA A 128 10.72 17.65 -28.58
N ARG A 129 11.45 18.09 -29.61
CA ARG A 129 12.10 19.41 -29.62
C ARG A 129 11.09 20.55 -29.66
N GLU A 130 10.04 20.41 -30.46
CA GLU A 130 8.97 21.41 -30.59
C GLU A 130 8.22 21.57 -29.27
N TYR A 131 7.82 20.45 -28.67
CA TYR A 131 7.16 20.42 -27.36
C TYR A 131 8.02 21.05 -26.26
N LEU A 132 9.32 20.73 -26.21
CA LEU A 132 10.25 21.36 -25.27
C LEU A 132 10.36 22.86 -25.54
N LYS A 133 10.44 23.32 -26.79
CA LYS A 133 10.55 24.75 -27.10
C LYS A 133 9.32 25.54 -26.63
N GLU A 134 8.13 24.96 -26.73
CA GLU A 134 6.88 25.58 -26.27
C GLU A 134 6.76 25.59 -24.74
N HIS A 135 7.23 24.54 -24.07
CA HIS A 135 6.99 24.32 -22.64
C HIS A 135 8.20 24.54 -21.70
N ASP A 136 9.43 24.67 -22.20
CA ASP A 136 10.68 24.87 -21.43
C ASP A 136 11.05 26.37 -21.26
N THR A 137 10.21 27.30 -21.75
CA THR A 137 10.43 28.76 -21.69
C THR A 137 10.01 29.43 -20.37
N GLN A 138 10.21 28.76 -19.23
CA GLN A 138 9.95 29.32 -17.89
C GLN A 138 11.26 29.63 -17.16
#